data_AF-A0ABC8R2Y9-F1
#
_entry.id   AF-A0ABC8R2Y9-F1
#
_cell.length_a   1.000
_cell.length_b   1.000
_cell.length_c   1.000
_cell.angle_alpha   90.00
_cell.angle_beta   90.00
_cell.angle_gamma   90.00
#
_symmetry.space_group_name_H-M   'P 1'
#
loop_
_entity.id
_entity.type
_entity.pdbx_description
1 polymer ?
#
loop_
_entity_poly.entity_id
_entity_poly.type
_entity_poly.pdbx_seq_one_letter_code
_entity_poly.pdbx_strand_id
1 'polypeptide(L)'
;MMTTTTTTSSKKAESRPGQGLIDLVFSWSIADVREIPKTFSSTADYMNSFIYPLIEETHANLLSNVTNLSRAPMCEIFDVRISKGFKPPKDLFYDIFLKRMREEENGKGKYEPEVGDLIALANVRPRCINDLKQA
;
A
#
# COMPACT_ATOMS: atom_id res chain seq x y z
N MET A 1 -33.71 -27.93 31.76
CA MET A 1 -32.51 -27.73 30.92
C MET A 1 -32.60 -26.34 30.32
N MET A 2 -31.82 -25.38 30.83
CA MET A 2 -31.74 -24.02 30.28
C MET A 2 -30.44 -23.92 29.49
N THR A 3 -30.53 -23.78 28.18
CA THR A 3 -29.39 -23.54 27.30
C THR A 3 -29.06 -22.06 27.33
N THR A 4 -27.92 -21.70 27.91
CA THR A 4 -27.35 -20.35 27.83
C THR A 4 -26.58 -20.21 26.52
N THR A 5 -27.12 -19.43 25.59
CA THR A 5 -26.39 -18.99 24.40
C THR A 5 -25.40 -17.90 24.80
N THR A 6 -24.10 -18.22 24.71
CA THR A 6 -23.02 -17.26 24.92
C THR A 6 -22.86 -16.40 23.66
N THR A 7 -23.30 -15.15 23.72
CA THR A 7 -23.03 -14.14 22.69
C THR A 7 -21.55 -13.73 22.78
N THR A 8 -20.73 -14.22 21.85
CA THR A 8 -19.35 -13.74 21.66
C THR A 8 -19.39 -12.35 21.06
N SER A 9 -19.28 -11.34 21.92
CA SER A 9 -18.99 -9.96 21.53
C SER A 9 -17.55 -9.87 21.04
N SER A 10 -17.38 -9.83 19.72
CA SER A 10 -16.11 -9.53 19.07
C SER A 10 -15.72 -8.09 19.37
N LYS A 11 -14.75 -7.91 20.27
CA LYS A 11 -14.16 -6.59 20.55
C LYS A 11 -13.58 -6.01 19.26
N LYS A 12 -14.17 -4.93 18.77
CA LYS A 12 -13.66 -4.14 17.64
C LYS A 12 -12.33 -3.53 18.09
N ALA A 13 -11.22 -4.09 17.63
CA ALA A 13 -9.91 -3.47 17.84
C ALA A 13 -9.93 -2.09 17.17
N GLU A 14 -9.51 -1.06 17.89
CA GLU A 14 -9.36 0.29 17.33
C GLU A 14 -8.32 0.23 16.20
N SER A 15 -8.79 0.32 14.96
CA SER A 15 -7.91 0.38 13.79
C SER A 15 -7.31 1.78 13.70
N ARG A 16 -5.99 1.87 13.51
CA ARG A 16 -5.34 3.15 13.24
C ARG A 16 -5.97 3.81 12.00
N PRO A 17 -6.15 5.14 11.98
CA PRO A 17 -6.60 5.84 10.78
C PRO A 17 -5.73 5.44 9.58
N GLY A 18 -6.37 5.11 8.45
CA GLY A 18 -5.67 4.71 7.22
C GLY A 18 -5.30 3.22 7.12
N GLN A 19 -5.35 2.42 8.20
CA GLN A 19 -4.97 1.00 8.13
C GLN A 19 -5.81 0.22 7.10
N GLY A 20 -7.11 0.52 6.99
CA GLY A 20 -7.98 -0.12 6.00
C GLY A 20 -7.58 0.18 4.55
N LEU A 21 -7.07 1.38 4.26
CA LEU A 21 -6.57 1.71 2.92
C LEU A 21 -5.24 1.01 2.66
N ILE A 22 -4.34 0.97 3.64
CA ILE A 22 -3.05 0.26 3.53
C ILE A 22 -3.30 -1.23 3.25
N ASP A 23 -4.16 -1.87 4.05
CA ASP A 23 -4.52 -3.29 3.89
C ASP A 23 -5.15 -3.54 2.50
N LEU A 24 -5.97 -2.61 2.02
CA LEU A 24 -6.60 -2.70 0.70
C LEU A 24 -5.57 -2.58 -0.44
N VAL A 25 -4.70 -1.58 -0.41
CA VAL A 25 -3.66 -1.35 -1.43
C VAL A 25 -2.73 -2.57 -1.55
N PHE A 26 -2.30 -3.15 -0.43
CA PHE A 26 -1.42 -4.32 -0.43
C PHE A 26 -2.13 -5.65 -0.72
N SER A 27 -3.46 -5.68 -0.76
CA SER A 27 -4.25 -6.86 -1.15
C SER A 27 -4.81 -6.79 -2.56
N TRP A 28 -4.58 -5.69 -3.30
CA TRP A 28 -5.06 -5.56 -4.67
C TRP A 28 -4.47 -6.63 -5.60
N SER A 29 -5.36 -7.25 -6.36
CA SER A 29 -5.02 -7.95 -7.60
C SER A 29 -5.41 -7.06 -8.78
N ILE A 30 -4.70 -7.15 -9.90
CA ILE A 30 -4.81 -6.21 -11.04
C ILE A 30 -6.17 -6.23 -11.76
N ALA A 31 -7.11 -7.08 -11.34
CA ALA A 31 -8.38 -7.28 -12.00
C ALA A 31 -9.51 -7.15 -10.97
N ASP A 32 -10.16 -5.99 -10.92
CA ASP A 32 -11.57 -5.84 -10.51
C ASP A 32 -12.03 -4.37 -10.70
N VAL A 33 -13.02 -4.15 -11.56
CA VAL A 33 -13.67 -2.84 -11.79
C VAL A 33 -15.19 -3.03 -11.62
N ARG A 34 -15.86 -2.12 -10.91
CA ARG A 34 -17.31 -2.16 -10.67
C ARG A 34 -17.98 -0.90 -11.22
N GLU A 35 -19.17 -1.05 -11.78
CA GLU A 35 -19.94 0.05 -12.38
C GLU A 35 -20.64 0.91 -11.31
N ILE A 36 -20.71 2.23 -11.52
CA ILE A 36 -21.36 3.19 -10.61
C ILE A 36 -22.88 3.18 -10.85
N PRO A 37 -23.73 3.01 -9.82
CA PRO A 37 -25.17 3.13 -9.94
C PRO A 37 -25.61 4.53 -10.39
N LYS A 38 -26.65 4.63 -11.21
CA LYS A 38 -27.17 5.93 -11.71
C LYS A 38 -28.12 6.63 -10.72
N THR A 39 -28.60 5.93 -9.71
CA THR A 39 -29.57 6.44 -8.73
C THR A 39 -29.28 5.88 -7.34
N PHE A 40 -29.60 6.63 -6.30
CA PHE A 40 -29.31 6.28 -4.91
C PHE A 40 -30.55 6.45 -4.04
N SER A 41 -30.76 5.52 -3.12
CA SER A 41 -31.89 5.51 -2.18
C SER A 41 -31.75 6.49 -1.02
N SER A 42 -30.53 6.94 -0.72
CA SER A 42 -30.24 7.89 0.35
C SER A 42 -28.93 8.65 0.09
N THR A 43 -28.73 9.74 0.83
CA THR A 43 -27.43 10.45 0.85
C THR A 43 -26.30 9.54 1.31
N ALA A 44 -26.55 8.62 2.25
CA ALA A 44 -25.54 7.67 2.69
C ALA A 44 -25.15 6.70 1.56
N ASP A 45 -26.13 6.19 0.82
CA ASP A 45 -25.88 5.30 -0.33
C ASP A 45 -25.11 6.02 -1.44
N TYR A 46 -25.44 7.30 -1.70
CA TYR A 46 -24.70 8.15 -2.61
C TYR A 46 -23.24 8.32 -2.16
N MET A 47 -23.01 8.73 -0.92
CA MET A 47 -21.66 8.95 -0.40
C MET A 47 -20.83 7.64 -0.39
N ASN A 48 -21.45 6.52 -0.04
CA ASN A 48 -20.80 5.20 -0.05
C ASN A 48 -20.48 4.72 -1.47
N SER A 49 -21.22 5.17 -2.49
CA SER A 49 -20.96 4.79 -3.88
C SER A 49 -19.61 5.27 -4.41
N PHE A 50 -19.05 6.36 -3.85
CA PHE A 50 -17.74 6.89 -4.24
C PHE A 50 -16.58 6.02 -3.76
N ILE A 51 -16.79 5.12 -2.80
CA ILE A 51 -15.70 4.30 -2.26
C ILE A 51 -15.05 3.48 -3.37
N TYR A 52 -15.83 2.79 -4.22
CA TYR A 52 -15.28 1.95 -5.29
C TYR A 52 -14.60 2.76 -6.41
N PRO A 53 -15.21 3.85 -6.94
CA PRO A 53 -14.55 4.73 -7.91
C PRO A 53 -13.24 5.32 -7.38
N LEU A 54 -13.19 5.78 -6.13
CA LEU A 54 -11.95 6.32 -5.55
C LEU A 54 -10.87 5.24 -5.41
N ILE A 55 -11.26 4.01 -5.05
CA ILE A 55 -10.37 2.85 -5.01
C ILE A 55 -9.84 2.55 -6.42
N GLU A 56 -10.71 2.52 -7.43
CA GLU A 56 -10.35 2.22 -8.81
C GLU A 56 -9.45 3.31 -9.41
N GLU A 57 -9.74 4.58 -9.18
CA GLU A 57 -8.91 5.71 -9.60
C GLU A 57 -7.52 5.63 -8.98
N THR A 58 -7.45 5.38 -7.66
CA THR A 58 -6.18 5.23 -6.94
C THR A 58 -5.41 4.01 -7.45
N HIS A 59 -6.10 2.90 -7.73
CA HIS A 59 -5.50 1.68 -8.27
C HIS A 59 -4.94 1.90 -9.68
N ALA A 60 -5.70 2.54 -10.58
CA ALA A 60 -5.26 2.86 -11.93
C ALA A 60 -4.06 3.82 -11.92
N ASN A 61 -4.09 4.84 -11.08
CA ASN A 61 -2.97 5.76 -10.90
C ASN A 61 -1.72 5.03 -10.36
N LEU A 62 -1.89 4.17 -9.36
CA LEU A 62 -0.79 3.37 -8.82
C LEU A 62 -0.21 2.41 -9.86
N LEU A 63 -1.06 1.70 -10.61
CA LEU A 63 -0.64 0.77 -11.66
C LEU A 63 0.15 1.50 -12.76
N SER A 64 -0.27 2.70 -13.16
CA SER A 64 0.47 3.56 -14.08
C SER A 64 1.88 3.89 -13.57
N ASN A 65 2.02 4.17 -12.27
CA ASN A 65 3.34 4.43 -11.66
C ASN A 65 4.20 3.16 -11.60
N VAL A 66 3.64 2.01 -11.23
CA VAL A 66 4.36 0.73 -11.15
C VAL A 66 4.85 0.28 -12.54
N THR A 67 4.06 0.48 -13.60
CA THR A 67 4.50 0.17 -14.96
C THR A 67 5.67 1.06 -15.42
N ASN A 68 5.83 2.25 -14.85
CA ASN A 68 6.93 3.18 -15.11
C ASN A 68 8.10 3.08 -14.11
N LEU A 69 8.07 2.11 -13.19
CA LEU A 69 9.04 1.99 -12.08
C LEU A 69 10.50 1.86 -12.53
N SER A 70 10.78 1.27 -13.69
CA SER A 70 12.14 1.15 -14.22
C SER A 70 12.83 2.50 -14.45
N ARG A 71 12.03 3.56 -14.62
CA ARG A 71 12.47 4.94 -14.81
C ARG A 71 12.42 5.77 -13.53
N ALA A 72 11.82 5.27 -12.45
CA ALA A 72 11.71 5.96 -11.18
C ALA A 72 13.10 6.29 -10.58
N PRO A 73 13.19 7.34 -9.75
CA PRO A 73 14.37 7.60 -8.95
C PRO A 73 14.56 6.46 -7.94
N MET A 74 15.79 6.23 -7.50
CA MET A 74 16.11 5.12 -6.59
C MET A 74 17.11 5.55 -5.52
N CYS A 75 17.14 4.79 -4.44
CA CYS A 75 18.15 4.87 -3.40
C CYS A 75 18.62 3.44 -3.04
N GLU A 76 19.84 3.32 -2.52
CA GLU A 76 20.38 2.04 -2.05
C GLU A 76 20.15 1.92 -0.55
N ILE A 77 19.59 0.79 -0.12
CA ILE A 77 19.44 0.48 1.31
C ILE A 77 20.77 -0.07 1.82
N PHE A 78 21.27 0.57 2.88
CA PHE A 78 22.49 0.18 3.56
C PHE A 78 22.22 -0.83 4.68
N ASP A 79 21.15 -0.63 5.45
CA ASP A 79 20.82 -1.47 6.60
C ASP A 79 19.30 -1.45 6.85
N VAL A 80 18.77 -2.53 7.41
CA VAL A 80 17.36 -2.67 7.78
C VAL A 80 17.29 -3.27 9.17
N ARG A 81 16.62 -2.57 10.09
CA ARG A 81 16.48 -3.03 11.47
C ARG A 81 15.01 -3.13 11.85
N ILE A 82 14.68 -4.10 12.68
CA ILE A 82 13.35 -4.20 13.27
C ILE A 82 13.14 -3.00 14.18
N SER A 83 12.05 -2.27 13.96
CA SER A 83 11.71 -1.09 14.74
C SER A 83 10.79 -1.44 15.92
N LYS A 84 10.59 -0.47 16.81
CA LYS A 84 9.70 -0.63 17.97
C LYS A 84 8.26 -0.86 17.49
N GLY A 85 7.62 -1.89 18.06
CA GLY A 85 6.23 -2.22 17.75
C GLY A 85 6.07 -3.24 16.62
N PHE A 86 7.16 -3.82 16.12
CA PHE A 86 7.13 -4.95 15.20
C PHE A 86 6.35 -6.13 15.82
N LYS A 87 5.20 -6.45 15.24
CA LYS A 87 4.30 -7.55 15.64
C LYS A 87 3.68 -8.21 14.40
N PRO A 88 4.29 -9.28 13.87
CA PRO A 88 3.72 -9.99 12.74
C PRO A 88 2.37 -10.62 13.10
N PRO A 89 1.46 -10.83 12.12
CA PRO A 89 1.69 -10.63 10.68
C PRO A 89 1.41 -9.21 10.18
N LYS A 90 0.82 -8.31 10.99
CA LYS A 90 0.29 -7.01 10.51
C LYS A 90 1.22 -5.83 10.75
N ASP A 91 1.77 -5.71 11.96
CA ASP A 91 2.57 -4.55 12.36
C ASP A 91 4.04 -4.78 11.98
N LEU A 92 4.38 -4.66 10.69
CA LEU A 92 5.74 -4.85 10.18
C LEU A 92 6.50 -3.52 10.11
N PHE A 93 7.03 -3.07 11.25
CA PHE A 93 7.80 -1.81 11.34
C PHE A 93 9.31 -2.04 11.28
N TYR A 94 9.98 -1.28 10.42
CA TYR A 94 11.42 -1.34 10.23
C TYR A 94 12.03 0.06 10.18
N ASP A 95 13.24 0.19 10.72
CA ASP A 95 14.11 1.35 10.51
C ASP A 95 15.02 1.03 9.32
N ILE A 96 14.87 1.78 8.23
CA ILE A 96 15.62 1.59 7.00
C ILE A 96 16.67 2.69 6.88
N PHE A 97 17.93 2.30 6.73
CA PHE A 97 19.04 3.21 6.57
C PHE A 97 19.47 3.24 5.11
N LEU A 98 19.55 4.43 4.52
CA LEU A 98 19.93 4.61 3.12
C LEU A 98 21.40 4.98 2.99
N LYS A 99 22.02 4.51 1.91
CA LYS A 99 23.37 4.90 1.54
C LYS A 99 23.36 6.33 1.01
N ARG A 100 24.31 7.15 1.47
CA ARG A 100 24.50 8.51 0.95
C ARG A 100 25.02 8.45 -0.49
N MET A 101 24.18 8.77 -1.47
CA MET A 101 24.64 8.97 -2.86
C MET A 101 25.39 10.30 -2.98
N ARG A 102 26.53 10.29 -3.69
CA ARG A 102 27.24 11.49 -4.13
C ARG A 102 26.50 12.09 -5.34
N GLU A 103 26.43 13.41 -5.44
CA GLU A 103 25.62 14.14 -6.43
C GLU A 103 25.95 13.81 -7.90
N GLU A 104 27.14 13.26 -8.16
CA GLU A 104 27.69 13.09 -9.51
C GLU A 104 27.46 11.70 -10.13
N GLU A 105 27.00 10.70 -9.36
CA GLU A 105 27.08 9.30 -9.80
C GLU A 105 25.87 8.78 -10.61
N ASN A 106 24.76 9.51 -10.72
CA ASN A 106 23.64 9.07 -11.56
C ASN A 106 22.77 10.25 -12.02
N GLY A 107 22.79 10.57 -13.32
CA GLY A 107 21.92 11.59 -13.95
C GLY A 107 20.41 11.30 -13.90
N LYS A 108 19.97 10.34 -13.10
CA LYS A 108 18.57 10.09 -12.72
C LYS A 108 18.49 10.37 -11.23
N GLY A 109 17.86 11.48 -10.86
CA GLY A 109 17.93 12.11 -9.53
C GLY A 109 17.84 11.16 -8.32
N LYS A 110 18.48 11.61 -7.23
CA LYS A 110 18.49 10.93 -5.93
C LYS A 110 17.07 10.91 -5.36
N TYR A 111 16.58 9.72 -5.02
CA TYR A 111 15.32 9.57 -4.29
C TYR A 111 15.56 9.76 -2.79
N GLU A 112 14.68 10.51 -2.14
CA GLU A 112 14.59 10.67 -0.68
C GLU A 112 13.15 10.29 -0.27
N PRO A 113 12.97 9.24 0.56
CA PRO A 113 11.63 8.82 0.96
C PRO A 113 10.89 9.84 1.80
N GLU A 114 9.63 10.07 1.46
CA GLU A 114 8.70 10.89 2.21
C GLU A 114 7.60 10.05 2.88
N VAL A 115 6.94 10.65 3.87
CA VAL A 115 5.83 9.98 4.57
C VAL A 115 4.68 9.78 3.58
N GLY A 116 4.29 8.51 3.40
CA GLY A 116 3.20 8.14 2.49
C GLY A 116 3.67 7.58 1.14
N ASP A 117 4.98 7.59 0.87
CA ASP A 117 5.51 6.98 -0.34
C ASP A 117 5.30 5.46 -0.35
N LEU A 118 4.96 4.94 -1.53
CA LEU A 118 4.97 3.51 -1.81
C LEU A 118 6.26 3.15 -2.55
N ILE A 119 7.07 2.29 -1.92
CA ILE A 119 8.41 1.97 -2.40
C ILE A 119 8.46 0.49 -2.76
N ALA A 120 9.00 0.19 -3.94
CA ALA A 120 9.32 -1.17 -4.35
C ALA A 120 10.76 -1.51 -3.94
N LEU A 121 10.92 -2.61 -3.21
CA LEU A 121 12.24 -3.15 -2.87
C LEU A 121 12.69 -4.16 -3.92
N ALA A 122 13.91 -4.03 -4.41
CA ALA A 122 14.50 -4.95 -5.37
C ALA A 122 16.00 -5.07 -5.15
N ASN A 123 16.55 -6.28 -5.30
CA ASN A 123 17.99 -6.53 -5.19
C ASN A 123 18.80 -5.86 -6.30
N VAL A 124 18.17 -5.64 -7.46
CA VAL A 124 18.74 -4.98 -8.63
C VAL A 124 17.73 -4.01 -9.20
N ARG A 125 18.21 -2.99 -9.92
CA ARG A 125 17.33 -2.02 -10.59
C ARG A 125 16.42 -2.75 -11.59
N PRO A 126 15.09 -2.69 -11.42
CA PRO A 126 14.16 -3.32 -12.36
C PRO A 126 14.23 -2.62 -13.72
N ARG A 127 14.24 -3.39 -14.79
CA ARG A 127 14.17 -2.92 -16.18
C ARG A 127 12.73 -2.89 -16.67
N CYS A 128 11.90 -3.80 -16.16
CA CYS A 128 10.48 -3.86 -16.46
C CYS A 128 9.66 -4.34 -15.26
N ILE A 129 8.33 -4.20 -15.34
CA ILE A 129 7.41 -4.61 -14.27
C ILE A 129 7.49 -6.12 -13.96
N ASN A 130 7.89 -6.95 -14.92
CA ASN A 130 8.01 -8.39 -14.70
C ASN A 130 9.18 -8.75 -13.77
N ASP A 131 10.19 -7.88 -13.66
CA ASP A 131 11.32 -8.09 -12.74
C ASP A 131 10.86 -7.98 -11.28
N LEU A 132 9.75 -7.27 -11.03
CA LEU A 132 9.15 -7.14 -9.70
C LEU A 132 8.28 -8.35 -9.31
N LYS A 133 7.87 -9.18 -10.29
CA LYS A 133 7.06 -10.39 -10.03
C LYS A 133 7.90 -11.59 -9.57
N GLN A 134 9.22 -11.49 -9.66
CA GLN A 134 10.17 -12.57 -9.33
C GLN A 134 10.96 -12.30 -8.04
N ALA A 135 10.68 -11.17 -7.37
CA ALA A 135 11.35 -10.73 -6.14
C ALA A 135 10.73 -11.35 -4.89
#